data_AF-A0A098G1P8-F1
#
_entry.id   AF-A0A098G1P8-F1
#
_cell.length_a   1.000
_cell.length_b   1.000
_cell.length_c   1.000
_cell.angle_alpha   90.00
_cell.angle_beta   90.00
_cell.angle_gamma   90.00
#
_symmetry.space_group_name_H-M   'P 1'
#
loop_
_entity.id
_entity.type
_entity.pdbx_description
1 polymer ?
#
loop_
_entity_poly.entity_id
_entity_poly.type
_entity_poly.pdbx_seq_one_letter_code
_entity_poly.pdbx_strand_id
1 'polypeptide(L)'
;MNDTTALLPHIKLRFNIDHPSYEECYLFGYECAVLEVAEEDNPFREGTQEAEQWLEGWWAGAYGEKPLFDMDSLNNEEAVQIESVKIEKVVAANDQQYCHKHSFLSLVFEISGAIAASAIVGYQLLELVA
;
A
#
# COMPACT_ATOMS: atom_id res chain seq x y z
N MET A 1 9.70 10.28 23.33
CA MET A 1 9.66 10.49 21.87
C MET A 1 9.54 9.12 21.23
N ASN A 2 8.34 8.74 20.79
CA ASN A 2 8.06 7.61 19.90
C ASN A 2 6.63 7.83 19.40
N ASP A 3 6.43 8.90 18.64
CA ASP A 3 5.11 9.22 18.09
C ASP A 3 4.98 8.45 16.77
N THR A 4 4.53 7.20 16.87
CA THR A 4 4.38 6.29 15.72
C THR A 4 3.36 6.81 14.70
N THR A 5 2.47 7.70 15.13
CA THR A 5 1.48 8.41 14.31
C THR A 5 2.13 9.35 13.30
N ALA A 6 3.22 10.03 13.66
CA ALA A 6 3.95 10.92 12.76
C ALA A 6 4.74 10.14 11.68
N LEU A 7 5.18 8.92 11.99
CA LEU A 7 5.98 8.10 11.07
C LEU A 7 5.13 7.23 10.13
N LEU A 8 3.89 6.94 10.50
CA LEU A 8 3.01 6.05 9.74
C LEU A 8 2.79 6.53 8.29
N PRO A 9 2.53 7.83 8.00
CA PRO A 9 2.34 8.31 6.63
C PRO A 9 3.60 8.11 5.76
N HIS A 10 4.78 8.42 6.32
CA HIS A 10 6.05 8.24 5.62
C HIS A 10 6.35 6.77 5.32
N ILE A 11 6.01 5.86 6.24
CA ILE A 11 6.17 4.41 6.05
C ILE A 11 5.18 3.91 4.99
N LYS A 12 3.91 4.33 5.05
CA LYS A 12 2.90 3.97 4.05
C LYS A 12 3.33 4.37 2.64
N LEU A 13 3.75 5.62 2.47
CA LEU A 13 4.26 6.13 1.19
C LEU A 13 5.49 5.34 0.72
N ARG A 14 6.48 5.14 1.61
CA ARG A 14 7.73 4.44 1.26
C ARG A 14 7.53 2.98 0.86
N PHE A 15 6.57 2.30 1.48
CA PHE A 15 6.27 0.90 1.18
C PHE A 15 5.10 0.72 0.22
N ASN A 16 4.58 1.83 -0.33
CA ASN A 16 3.44 1.83 -1.24
C ASN A 16 2.23 1.08 -0.66
N ILE A 17 2.01 1.22 0.65
CA ILE A 17 0.87 0.64 1.36
C ILE A 17 -0.23 1.70 1.29
N ASP A 18 -1.26 1.44 0.50
CA ASP A 18 -2.28 2.41 0.08
C ASP A 18 -1.69 3.54 -0.77
N HIS A 19 -1.56 3.30 -2.08
CA HIS A 19 -1.12 4.31 -3.03
C HIS A 19 -2.15 5.46 -3.08
N PRO A 20 -1.74 6.73 -2.87
CA PRO A 20 -2.67 7.85 -2.94
C PRO A 20 -3.25 7.95 -4.35
N SER A 21 -4.53 8.28 -4.45
CA SER A 21 -5.16 8.53 -5.74
C SER A 21 -4.57 9.79 -6.38
N TYR A 22 -4.78 9.96 -7.68
CA TYR A 22 -4.33 11.17 -8.38
C TYR A 22 -5.02 12.44 -7.87
N GLU A 23 -6.28 12.33 -7.44
CA GLU A 23 -7.03 13.41 -6.80
C GLU A 23 -6.40 13.81 -5.46
N GLU A 24 -6.01 12.82 -4.65
CA GLU A 24 -5.29 13.06 -3.39
C GLU A 24 -3.92 13.70 -3.62
N CYS A 25 -3.19 13.28 -4.66
CA CYS A 25 -1.90 13.89 -5.02
C CYS A 25 -2.07 15.36 -5.40
N TYR A 26 -3.10 15.69 -6.20
CA TYR A 26 -3.42 17.06 -6.57
C TYR A 26 -3.77 17.92 -5.35
N LEU A 27 -4.68 17.44 -4.50
CA LEU A 27 -5.14 18.21 -3.33
C LEU A 27 -3.99 18.41 -2.32
N PHE A 28 -3.13 17.41 -2.16
CA PHE A 28 -1.93 17.53 -1.34
C PHE A 28 -0.98 18.62 -1.87
N GLY A 29 -0.79 18.71 -3.20
CA GLY A 29 -0.02 19.79 -3.81
C GLY A 29 -0.61 21.18 -3.58
N TYR A 30 -1.94 21.28 -3.73
CA TYR A 30 -2.67 22.51 -3.46
C TYR A 30 -2.49 22.99 -2.01
N GLU A 31 -2.63 22.09 -1.03
CA GLU A 31 -2.40 22.40 0.38
C GLU A 31 -0.95 22.85 0.64
N CYS A 32 0.02 22.17 0.04
CA CYS A 32 1.43 22.54 0.13
C CYS A 32 1.67 23.97 -0.35
N ALA A 33 1.09 24.37 -1.48
CA ALA A 33 1.24 25.73 -1.98
C ALA A 33 0.55 26.78 -1.07
N VAL A 34 -0.64 26.48 -0.55
CA VAL A 34 -1.34 27.34 0.41
C VAL A 34 -0.53 27.53 1.70
N LEU A 35 0.23 26.52 2.11
CA LEU A 35 1.13 26.55 3.26
C LEU A 35 2.53 27.11 2.95
N GLU A 36 2.74 27.67 1.75
CA GLU A 36 4.02 28.23 1.28
C GLU A 36 5.18 27.22 1.30
N VAL A 37 4.87 25.92 1.12
CA VAL A 37 5.87 24.87 0.89
C VAL A 37 6.47 25.04 -0.51
N ALA A 38 7.78 24.85 -0.62
CA ALA A 38 8.50 25.03 -1.87
C ALA A 38 8.11 23.96 -2.91
N GLU A 39 8.14 24.31 -4.20
CA GLU A 39 7.83 23.38 -5.30
C GLU A 39 8.78 22.17 -5.29
N GLU A 40 10.03 22.40 -4.90
CA GLU A 40 11.10 21.39 -4.85
C GLU A 40 10.90 20.34 -3.76
N ASP A 41 10.01 20.59 -2.79
CA ASP A 41 9.68 19.67 -1.70
C ASP A 41 8.60 18.64 -2.11
N ASN A 42 8.32 18.49 -3.40
CA ASN A 42 7.45 17.45 -3.93
C ASN A 42 7.92 16.05 -3.44
N PRO A 43 7.09 15.30 -2.70
CA PRO A 43 7.49 14.00 -2.17
C PRO A 43 7.50 12.89 -3.23
N PHE A 44 6.90 13.14 -4.40
CA PHE A 44 6.79 12.19 -5.48
C PHE A 44 8.03 12.24 -6.38
N ARG A 45 8.35 11.10 -7.00
CA ARG A 45 9.50 11.01 -7.88
C ARG A 45 9.26 11.78 -9.18
N GLU A 46 10.20 12.60 -9.61
CA GLU A 46 10.12 13.33 -10.88
C GLU A 46 9.83 12.41 -12.08
N GLY A 47 8.96 12.88 -12.99
CA GLY A 47 8.53 12.15 -14.19
C GLY A 47 7.49 11.05 -13.94
N THR A 48 6.95 10.97 -12.73
CA THR A 48 5.79 10.11 -12.42
C THR A 48 4.49 10.92 -12.53
N GLN A 49 3.37 10.23 -12.78
CA GLN A 49 2.09 10.89 -12.97
C GLN A 49 1.62 11.58 -11.67
N GLU A 50 1.93 11.00 -10.52
CA GLU A 50 1.67 11.55 -9.19
C GLU A 50 2.37 12.88 -8.98
N ALA A 51 3.64 12.96 -9.40
CA ALA A 51 4.43 14.19 -9.32
C ALA A 51 3.82 15.29 -10.20
N GLU A 52 3.32 14.95 -11.39
CA GLU A 52 2.63 15.90 -12.28
C GLU A 52 1.31 16.40 -11.68
N GLN A 53 0.51 15.51 -11.08
CA GLN A 53 -0.76 15.91 -10.44
C GLN A 53 -0.53 16.79 -9.21
N TRP A 54 0.46 16.45 -8.39
CA TRP A 54 0.87 17.29 -7.26
C TRP A 54 1.32 18.67 -7.72
N LEU A 55 2.12 18.73 -8.79
CA LEU A 55 2.62 19.99 -9.34
C LEU A 55 1.46 20.88 -9.83
N GLU A 56 0.51 20.30 -10.55
CA GLU A 56 -0.69 21.01 -11.03
C GLU A 56 -1.49 21.61 -9.86
N GLY A 57 -1.69 20.84 -8.79
CA GLY A 57 -2.34 21.31 -7.57
C GLY A 57 -1.56 22.43 -6.89
N TRP A 58 -0.23 22.29 -6.81
CA TRP A 58 0.65 23.30 -6.24
C TRP A 58 0.56 24.63 -7.00
N TRP A 59 0.61 24.60 -8.33
CA TRP A 59 0.45 25.82 -9.14
C TRP A 59 -0.93 26.46 -8.92
N ALA A 60 -2.00 25.67 -8.89
CA ALA A 60 -3.34 26.18 -8.62
C ALA A 60 -3.42 26.89 -7.24
N GLY A 61 -2.80 26.31 -6.21
CA GLY A 61 -2.72 26.92 -4.88
C GLY A 61 -1.87 28.18 -4.85
N ALA A 62 -0.71 28.16 -5.52
CA ALA A 62 0.21 29.28 -5.61
C ALA A 62 -0.41 30.50 -6.33
N TYR A 63 -1.27 30.26 -7.32
CA TYR A 63 -2.04 31.31 -8.00
C TYR A 63 -3.34 31.70 -7.28
N GLY A 64 -3.69 31.05 -6.17
CA GLY A 64 -4.92 31.31 -5.41
C GLY A 64 -6.18 30.91 -6.16
N GLU A 65 -6.09 29.97 -7.10
CA GLU A 65 -7.23 29.41 -7.80
C GLU A 65 -8.06 28.52 -6.87
N LYS A 66 -9.33 28.30 -7.21
CA LYS A 66 -10.16 27.34 -6.47
C LYS A 66 -9.70 25.92 -6.85
N PRO A 67 -9.54 24.98 -5.89
CA PRO A 67 -9.12 23.63 -6.21
C PRO A 67 -10.14 22.96 -7.13
N LEU A 68 -9.64 22.12 -8.05
CA LEU A 68 -10.47 21.37 -9.00
C LEU A 68 -11.37 20.33 -8.30
N PHE A 69 -10.92 19.82 -7.16
CA PHE A 69 -11.61 18.82 -6.36
C PHE A 69 -11.99 19.41 -5.00
N ASP A 70 -13.09 18.91 -4.42
CA ASP A 70 -13.56 19.38 -3.12
C ASP A 70 -12.74 18.72 -2.00
N MET A 71 -12.12 19.50 -1.12
CA MET A 71 -11.34 18.98 0.02
C MET A 71 -12.17 18.08 0.96
N ASP A 72 -13.49 18.28 0.99
CA ASP A 72 -14.43 17.54 1.81
C ASP A 72 -14.83 16.17 1.21
N SER A 73 -14.51 15.91 -0.07
CA SER A 73 -14.76 14.60 -0.69
C SER A 73 -13.87 13.52 -0.11
N LEU A 74 -12.59 13.85 0.17
CA LEU A 74 -11.58 12.91 0.65
C LEU A 74 -11.83 12.42 2.09
N ASN A 75 -12.28 13.31 2.99
CA ASN A 75 -12.57 12.94 4.38
C ASN A 75 -13.77 11.98 4.52
N ASN A 76 -14.64 11.94 3.52
CA ASN A 76 -15.75 11.00 3.48
C ASN A 76 -15.35 9.62 2.97
N GLU A 77 -14.17 9.41 2.40
CA GLU A 77 -13.78 8.07 1.93
C GLU A 77 -13.41 7.10 3.07
N GLU A 78 -13.02 7.62 4.24
CA GLU A 78 -12.86 6.79 5.45
C GLU A 78 -14.20 6.51 6.16
N ALA A 79 -15.24 7.33 5.92
CA ALA A 79 -16.56 7.23 6.57
C ALA A 79 -17.68 6.67 5.67
N VAL A 80 -17.52 6.69 4.35
CA VAL A 80 -18.49 6.20 3.35
C VAL A 80 -17.99 4.87 2.78
N GLN A 81 -17.88 3.87 3.65
CA GLN A 81 -18.32 2.55 3.23
C GLN A 81 -19.84 2.61 3.18
N ILE A 82 -20.43 2.21 2.04
CA ILE A 82 -21.88 2.10 1.76
C ILE A 82 -22.47 3.33 1.05
N GLU A 83 -22.16 3.48 -0.25
CA GLU A 83 -23.13 3.32 -1.36
C GLU A 83 -22.68 4.08 -2.62
N SER A 84 -22.39 3.31 -3.68
CA SER A 84 -22.67 3.65 -5.09
C SER A 84 -21.70 4.50 -5.93
N VAL A 85 -20.38 4.36 -5.79
CA VAL A 85 -19.47 4.52 -6.95
C VAL A 85 -18.43 3.40 -6.95
N LYS A 86 -18.51 2.49 -7.93
CA LYS A 86 -17.45 1.52 -8.22
C LYS A 86 -16.28 2.29 -8.85
N ILE A 87 -15.46 2.93 -8.03
CA ILE A 87 -14.08 3.23 -8.43
C ILE A 87 -13.35 1.89 -8.27
N GLU A 88 -12.92 1.29 -9.37
CA GLU A 88 -12.08 0.08 -9.31
C GLU A 88 -10.79 0.46 -8.60
N LYS A 89 -10.73 0.18 -7.29
CA LYS A 89 -9.53 0.37 -6.48
C LYS A 89 -8.41 -0.41 -7.17
N VAL A 90 -7.45 0.31 -7.75
CA VAL A 90 -6.32 -0.28 -8.45
C VAL A 90 -5.51 -1.03 -7.40
N VAL A 91 -5.66 -2.37 -7.40
CA VAL A 91 -4.95 -3.24 -6.47
C VAL A 91 -3.48 -3.18 -6.83
N ALA A 92 -2.66 -2.58 -5.98
CA ALA A 92 -1.23 -2.53 -6.20
C ALA A 92 -0.66 -3.95 -6.12
N ALA A 93 0.42 -4.24 -6.87
CA ALA A 93 0.99 -5.60 -6.91
C ALA A 93 1.45 -6.12 -5.53
N ASN A 94 1.67 -5.22 -4.57
CA ASN A 94 2.04 -5.47 -3.18
C ASN A 94 0.85 -5.49 -2.20
N ASP A 95 -0.38 -5.21 -2.63
CA ASP A 95 -1.60 -5.29 -1.80
C ASP A 95 -2.00 -6.74 -1.47
N GLN A 96 -1.02 -7.66 -1.43
CA GLN A 96 -1.25 -9.04 -1.08
C GLN A 96 -1.62 -9.14 0.40
N GLN A 97 -2.90 -9.40 0.65
CA GLN A 97 -3.38 -9.76 1.96
C GLN A 97 -2.67 -11.05 2.40
N TYR A 98 -1.93 -10.98 3.51
CA TYR A 98 -1.26 -12.15 4.08
C TYR A 98 -2.30 -13.22 4.43
N CYS A 99 -2.47 -14.18 3.52
CA CYS A 99 -3.38 -15.29 3.68
C CYS A 99 -2.72 -16.32 4.61
N HIS A 100 -2.92 -16.20 5.92
CA HIS A 100 -2.57 -17.27 6.85
C HIS A 100 -3.58 -18.42 6.73
N LYS A 101 -3.58 -19.10 5.58
CA LYS A 101 -4.45 -20.25 5.32
C LYS A 101 -3.71 -21.55 5.66
N HIS A 102 -3.59 -21.87 6.94
CA HIS A 102 -3.32 -23.27 7.33
C HIS A 102 -4.60 -24.08 7.12
N SER A 103 -4.74 -24.67 5.93
CA SER A 103 -5.79 -25.65 5.67
C SER A 103 -5.44 -26.98 6.36
N PHE A 104 -6.43 -27.65 6.96
CA PHE A 104 -6.25 -28.98 7.57
C PHE A 104 -5.62 -29.99 6.61
N LEU A 105 -5.94 -29.90 5.32
CA LEU A 105 -5.33 -30.76 4.30
C LEU A 105 -3.84 -30.48 4.11
N SER A 106 -3.42 -29.21 4.20
CA SER A 106 -2.01 -28.83 4.14
C SER A 106 -1.22 -29.45 5.30
N LEU A 107 -1.81 -29.42 6.50
CA LEU A 107 -1.22 -30.04 7.69
C LEU A 107 -1.08 -31.56 7.53
N VAL A 108 -2.10 -32.23 6.97
CA VAL A 108 -2.07 -33.68 6.73
C VAL A 108 -0.98 -34.04 5.71
N PHE A 109 -0.85 -33.29 4.62
CA PHE A 109 0.20 -33.52 3.62
C PHE A 109 1.60 -33.30 4.19
N GLU A 110 1.77 -32.26 5.01
CA GLU A 110 3.05 -31.94 5.65
C GLU A 110 3.51 -33.05 6.60
N ILE A 111 2.63 -33.50 7.51
CA ILE A 111 2.93 -34.58 8.44
C ILE A 111 3.18 -35.90 7.69
N SER A 112 2.33 -36.23 6.71
CA SER A 112 2.46 -37.47 5.95
C SER A 112 3.74 -37.50 5.12
N GLY A 113 4.10 -36.36 4.51
CA GLY A 113 5.35 -36.21 3.76
C GLY A 113 6.58 -36.39 4.65
N ALA A 114 6.59 -35.77 5.83
CA ALA A 114 7.69 -35.90 6.80
C ALA A 114 7.89 -37.35 7.27
N ILE A 115 6.80 -38.08 7.56
CA ILE A 115 6.85 -39.49 7.96
C ILE A 115 7.37 -40.36 6.81
N ALA A 116 6.86 -40.16 5.59
CA ALA A 116 7.28 -40.94 4.43
C ALA A 116 8.78 -40.75 4.12
N ALA A 117 9.26 -39.51 4.13
CA ALA A 117 10.68 -39.21 3.93
C ALA A 117 11.56 -39.85 5.04
N SER A 118 11.12 -39.75 6.29
CA SER A 118 11.83 -40.35 7.44
C SER A 118 11.90 -41.87 7.33
N ALA A 119 10.82 -42.52 6.88
CA ALA A 119 10.80 -43.97 6.69
C ALA A 119 11.73 -44.42 5.55
N ILE A 120 11.78 -43.68 4.43
CA ILE A 120 12.68 -43.99 3.31
C ILE A 120 14.15 -43.87 3.76
N VAL A 121 14.51 -42.78 4.42
CA VAL A 121 15.87 -42.59 4.95
C VAL A 121 16.21 -43.64 6.00
N GLY A 122 15.28 -43.93 6.91
CA GLY A 122 15.44 -44.97 7.92
C GLY A 122 15.66 -46.36 7.30
N TYR A 123 14.90 -46.70 6.25
CA TYR A 123 15.07 -47.95 5.52
C TYR A 123 16.45 -48.04 4.86
N GLN A 124 16.90 -46.97 4.19
CA GLN A 124 18.23 -46.92 3.57
C GLN A 124 19.36 -47.09 4.60
N LEU A 125 19.23 -46.52 5.79
CA LEU A 125 20.21 -46.70 6.86
C LEU A 125 20.24 -48.13 7.40
N LEU A 126 19.08 -48.78 7.51
CA LEU A 126 19.00 -50.19 7.95
C LEU A 126 19.61 -51.13 6.91
N GLU A 127 19.36 -50.89 5.61
CA GLU A 127 19.96 -51.66 4.52
C GLU A 127 21.47 -51.45 4.42
N LEU A 128 21.99 -50.27 4.79
CA LEU A 128 23.44 -49.98 4.76
C LEU A 128 24.23 -50.66 5.90
N VAL A 129 23.56 -51.03 6.99
CA VAL A 129 24.17 -51.69 8.17
C VAL A 129 24.05 -53.22 8.10
N ALA A 130 23.04 -53.75 7.39
CA ALA A 130 22.83 -55.18 7.17
C ALA A 130 23.75 -55.73 6.07
#